data_AF-A0A3B1E0P2-F1
#
_entry.id   AF-A0A3B1E0P2-F1
#
_cell.length_a   1.000
_cell.length_b   1.000
_cell.length_c   1.000
_cell.angle_alpha   90.00
_cell.angle_beta   90.00
_cell.angle_gamma   90.00
#
_symmetry.space_group_name_H-M   'P 1'
#
loop_
_entity.id
_entity.type
_entity.pdbx_description
1 polymer ?
#
loop_
_entity_poly.entity_id
_entity_poly.type
_entity_poly.pdbx_seq_one_letter_code
_entity_poly.pdbx_strand_id
1 'polypeptide(L)'
;MSTIIRFILLGLLLGTACTARAQDETIRVATFNLQDIRTADLLTGDSPRLKQLAEVIQRIRPDVILLNEIAYDLPGGPDVPVAADPDTPTPPGQNARRFVEHYLAVPQAPGLEPLEFTPFMAATNTGMPSGYDLDRSGEIV
;
A
#
# COMPACT_ATOMS: atom_id res chain seq x y z
N MET A 1 -25.15 -76.67 16.84
CA MET A 1 -23.70 -76.85 16.65
C MET A 1 -23.23 -75.72 15.73
N SER A 2 -22.38 -74.84 16.26
CA SER A 2 -22.06 -73.51 15.75
C SER A 2 -20.91 -73.54 14.75
N THR A 3 -20.97 -72.79 13.64
CA THR A 3 -19.76 -72.23 13.00
C THR A 3 -20.08 -70.98 12.18
N ILE A 4 -19.76 -69.81 12.71
CA ILE A 4 -19.78 -68.52 12.01
C ILE A 4 -18.37 -68.27 11.48
N ILE A 5 -18.21 -68.22 10.16
CA ILE A 5 -16.95 -67.88 9.49
C ILE A 5 -16.80 -66.35 9.50
N ARG A 6 -15.82 -65.84 10.26
CA ARG A 6 -15.42 -64.42 10.22
C ARG A 6 -14.42 -64.21 9.08
N PHE A 7 -14.84 -63.52 8.02
CA PHE A 7 -13.90 -62.92 7.07
C PHE A 7 -13.34 -61.64 7.69
N ILE A 8 -12.04 -61.65 8.02
CA ILE A 8 -11.30 -60.43 8.35
C ILE A 8 -10.84 -59.83 7.03
N LEU A 9 -11.47 -58.72 6.62
CA LEU A 9 -11.01 -57.89 5.52
C LEU A 9 -9.90 -56.98 6.05
N LEU A 10 -8.64 -57.27 5.70
CA LEU A 10 -7.51 -56.39 5.98
C LEU A 10 -7.48 -55.29 4.91
N GLY A 11 -8.03 -54.11 5.25
CA GLY A 11 -7.96 -52.93 4.39
C GLY A 11 -6.55 -52.36 4.35
N LEU A 12 -5.90 -52.45 3.18
CA LEU A 12 -4.63 -51.79 2.90
C LEU A 12 -4.89 -50.30 2.67
N LEU A 13 -4.68 -49.47 3.70
CA LEU A 13 -4.61 -48.02 3.58
C LEU A 13 -3.28 -47.64 2.91
N LEU A 14 -3.30 -47.41 1.60
CA LEU A 14 -2.23 -46.67 0.93
C LEU A 14 -2.29 -45.22 1.41
N GLY A 15 -1.47 -44.88 2.40
CA GLY A 15 -1.20 -43.50 2.76
C GLY A 15 -0.48 -42.81 1.60
N THR A 16 -1.20 -42.03 0.80
CA THR A 16 -0.60 -41.03 -0.07
C THR A 16 0.08 -40.01 0.83
N ALA A 17 1.40 -40.07 0.92
CA ALA A 17 2.19 -38.97 1.45
C ALA A 17 1.97 -37.77 0.53
N CYS A 18 1.05 -36.88 0.91
CA CYS A 18 0.93 -35.56 0.31
C CYS A 18 2.17 -34.79 0.72
N THR A 19 3.24 -34.89 -0.06
CA THR A 19 4.37 -33.98 0.05
C THR A 19 3.87 -32.61 -0.42
N ALA A 20 3.37 -31.80 0.51
CA ALA A 20 3.19 -30.38 0.31
C ALA A 20 4.58 -29.79 0.07
N ARG A 21 4.93 -29.63 -1.20
CA ARG A 21 6.15 -28.92 -1.59
C ARG A 21 5.89 -27.45 -1.27
N ALA A 22 6.59 -26.90 -0.28
CA ALA A 22 6.64 -25.46 -0.10
C ALA A 22 7.07 -24.86 -1.46
N GLN A 23 6.20 -24.07 -2.08
CA GLN A 23 6.61 -23.29 -3.24
C GLN A 23 7.55 -22.22 -2.70
N ASP A 24 8.76 -22.12 -3.27
CA ASP A 24 9.61 -20.97 -3.03
C ASP A 24 8.90 -19.75 -3.62
N GLU A 25 8.10 -19.07 -2.79
CA GLU A 25 7.52 -17.79 -3.16
C GLU A 25 8.64 -16.75 -3.20
N THR A 26 8.90 -16.21 -4.39
CA THR A 26 9.85 -15.12 -4.56
C THR A 26 9.16 -13.81 -4.23
N ILE A 27 9.60 -13.12 -3.18
CA ILE A 27 9.11 -11.80 -2.79
C ILE A 27 10.08 -10.73 -3.29
N ARG A 28 9.58 -9.75 -4.04
CA ARG A 28 10.34 -8.57 -4.50
C ARG A 28 10.10 -7.40 -3.57
N VAL A 29 11.18 -6.97 -2.92
CA VAL A 29 11.17 -5.81 -2.04
C VAL A 29 11.96 -4.68 -2.69
N ALA A 30 11.39 -3.48 -2.73
CA ALA A 30 12.02 -2.31 -3.31
C ALA A 30 11.94 -1.10 -2.37
N THR A 31 12.85 -0.14 -2.57
CA THR A 31 12.70 1.22 -2.07
C THR A 31 12.80 2.20 -3.24
N PHE A 32 11.98 3.24 -3.22
CA PHE A 32 11.96 4.23 -4.28
C PHE A 32 11.67 5.61 -3.69
N ASN A 33 12.51 6.57 -4.04
CA ASN A 33 12.35 7.95 -3.62
C ASN A 33 11.58 8.71 -4.71
N LEU A 34 10.46 9.34 -4.32
CA LEU A 34 9.57 10.06 -5.22
C LEU A 34 9.93 11.53 -5.39
N GLN A 35 11.03 12.02 -4.83
CA GLN A 35 11.57 13.39 -4.87
C GLN A 35 10.50 14.48 -4.67
N ASP A 36 10.23 14.85 -3.42
CA ASP A 36 9.23 15.86 -2.98
C ASP A 36 7.85 15.76 -3.65
N ILE A 37 6.96 14.91 -3.12
CA ILE A 37 5.54 14.85 -3.50
C ILE A 37 4.67 15.52 -2.45
N ARG A 38 3.87 16.49 -2.88
CA ARG A 38 2.92 17.22 -2.02
C ARG A 38 1.51 16.66 -2.17
N THR A 39 0.64 16.99 -1.22
CA THR A 39 -0.78 16.57 -1.26
C THR A 39 -1.45 17.03 -2.55
N ALA A 40 -1.19 18.27 -3.00
CA ALA A 40 -1.74 18.82 -4.24
C ALA A 40 -1.47 17.96 -5.47
N ASP A 41 -0.26 17.39 -5.59
CA ASP A 41 0.14 16.55 -6.73
C ASP A 41 -0.70 15.26 -6.84
N LEU A 42 -1.27 14.84 -5.71
CA LEU A 42 -1.98 13.57 -5.55
C LEU A 42 -3.50 13.71 -5.63
N LEU A 43 -4.06 14.93 -5.72
CA LEU A 43 -5.52 15.12 -5.62
C LEU A 43 -6.31 14.63 -6.83
N THR A 44 -5.79 14.79 -8.06
CA THR A 44 -6.57 14.52 -9.29
C THR A 44 -6.07 13.37 -10.15
N GLY A 45 -4.87 12.82 -9.87
CA GLY A 45 -4.30 11.74 -10.67
C GLY A 45 -3.67 12.18 -12.00
N ASP A 46 -3.56 13.47 -12.26
CA ASP A 46 -3.16 13.98 -13.57
C ASP A 46 -1.68 14.31 -13.72
N SER A 47 -0.90 14.28 -12.63
CA SER A 47 0.50 14.69 -12.65
C SER A 47 1.32 13.83 -13.63
N PRO A 48 1.86 14.41 -14.72
CA PRO A 48 2.63 13.65 -15.71
C PRO A 48 3.85 12.97 -15.10
N ARG A 49 4.47 13.63 -14.13
CA ARG A 49 5.61 13.12 -13.38
C ARG A 49 5.23 11.90 -12.55
N LEU A 50 4.11 11.94 -11.84
CA LEU A 50 3.66 10.81 -11.02
C LEU A 50 3.21 9.63 -11.88
N LYS A 51 2.63 9.87 -13.06
CA LYS A 51 2.34 8.82 -14.06
C LYS A 51 3.62 8.10 -14.49
N GLN A 52 4.70 8.84 -14.77
CA GLN A 52 6.00 8.27 -15.10
C GLN A 52 6.61 7.46 -13.95
N LEU A 53 6.55 7.96 -12.71
CA LEU A 53 7.04 7.24 -11.53
C LEU A 53 6.25 5.95 -11.30
N ALA A 54 4.92 5.99 -11.43
CA ALA A 54 4.05 4.83 -11.34
C ALA A 54 4.30 3.82 -12.47
N GLU A 55 4.60 4.28 -13.69
CA GLU A 55 5.00 3.41 -14.80
C GLU A 55 6.26 2.60 -14.45
N VAL A 56 7.29 3.24 -13.86
CA VAL A 56 8.51 2.55 -13.41
C VAL A 56 8.17 1.47 -12.39
N ILE A 57 7.34 1.79 -11.40
CA ILE A 57 6.90 0.83 -10.38
C ILE A 57 6.12 -0.33 -11.02
N GLN A 58 5.22 -0.06 -11.97
CA GLN A 58 4.45 -1.07 -12.71
C GLN A 58 5.30 -1.97 -13.59
N ARG A 59 6.47 -1.51 -14.08
CA ARG A 59 7.42 -2.35 -14.81
C ARG A 59 8.22 -3.27 -13.87
N ILE A 60 8.59 -2.78 -12.69
CA ILE A 60 9.34 -3.55 -11.69
C ILE A 60 8.43 -4.57 -10.98
N ARG A 61 7.14 -4.22 -10.80
CA ARG A 61 6.11 -5.02 -10.14
C ARG A 61 6.52 -5.46 -8.71
N PRO A 62 7.02 -4.60 -7.81
CA PRO A 62 7.42 -5.04 -6.47
C PRO A 62 6.21 -5.58 -5.68
N ASP A 63 6.45 -6.54 -4.79
CA ASP A 63 5.43 -7.07 -3.88
C ASP A 63 5.36 -6.23 -2.60
N VAL A 64 6.51 -5.66 -2.19
CA VAL A 64 6.61 -4.69 -1.10
C VAL A 64 7.47 -3.52 -1.56
N ILE A 65 6.99 -2.29 -1.38
CA ILE A 65 7.74 -1.08 -1.74
C ILE A 65 7.73 -0.05 -0.60
N LEU A 66 8.91 0.43 -0.22
CA LEU A 66 9.09 1.58 0.65
C LEU A 66 9.23 2.85 -0.19
N LEU A 67 8.23 3.72 -0.14
CA LEU A 67 8.22 5.01 -0.82
C LEU A 67 8.72 6.12 0.11
N ASN A 68 9.67 6.91 -0.37
CA ASN A 68 10.21 8.08 0.34
C ASN A 68 9.78 9.39 -0.33
N GLU A 69 9.86 10.49 0.42
CA GLU A 69 9.56 11.86 -0.02
C GLU A 69 8.13 12.06 -0.53
N ILE A 70 7.18 11.47 0.18
CA ILE A 70 5.77 11.78 0.06
C ILE A 70 5.31 12.51 1.32
N ALA A 71 4.71 13.69 1.15
CA ALA A 71 4.27 14.53 2.25
C ALA A 71 3.21 13.82 3.10
N TYR A 72 3.29 13.96 4.42
CA TYR A 72 2.25 13.48 5.33
C TYR A 72 1.13 14.51 5.41
N ASP A 73 -0.07 14.16 4.96
CA ASP A 73 -1.24 15.04 4.98
C ASP A 73 -1.95 14.99 6.34
N LEU A 74 -1.96 16.14 7.01
CA LEU A 74 -2.62 16.34 8.30
C LEU A 74 -3.89 17.18 8.12
N PRO A 75 -4.95 16.93 8.88
CA PRO A 75 -6.11 17.83 8.93
C PRO A 75 -5.67 19.29 9.14
N GLY A 76 -6.11 20.18 8.25
CA GLY A 76 -5.74 21.60 8.27
C GLY A 76 -4.35 21.94 7.72
N GLY A 77 -3.58 20.94 7.27
CA GLY A 77 -2.31 21.15 6.60
C GLY A 77 -2.44 21.69 5.17
N PRO A 78 -1.34 22.12 4.55
CA PRO A 78 -1.33 22.65 3.18
C PRO A 78 -1.92 21.65 2.18
N ASP A 79 -2.79 22.14 1.31
CA ASP A 79 -3.44 21.38 0.23
C ASP A 79 -4.26 20.15 0.69
N VAL A 80 -4.51 20.00 1.99
CA VAL A 80 -5.32 18.91 2.54
C VAL A 80 -6.80 19.28 2.39
N PRO A 81 -7.60 18.47 1.67
CA PRO A 81 -9.02 18.75 1.52
C PRO A 81 -9.73 18.78 2.87
N VAL A 82 -10.63 19.74 3.04
CA VAL A 82 -11.56 19.76 4.17
C VAL A 82 -12.43 18.52 4.08
N ALA A 83 -12.66 17.87 5.23
CA ALA A 83 -13.55 16.72 5.30
C ALA A 83 -14.94 17.11 4.75
N ALA A 84 -15.52 16.24 3.93
CA ALA A 84 -16.86 16.47 3.37
C ALA A 84 -17.94 16.55 4.47
N ASP A 85 -17.70 15.85 5.57
CA ASP A 85 -18.51 15.87 6.78
C ASP A 85 -17.65 16.34 7.97
N PRO A 86 -17.96 17.48 8.61
CA PRO A 86 -17.25 17.96 9.80
C PRO A 86 -17.27 16.99 10.98
N ASP A 87 -18.32 16.16 11.09
CA ASP A 87 -18.47 15.18 12.18
C ASP A 87 -17.64 13.90 11.91
N THR A 88 -17.16 13.72 10.67
CA THR A 88 -16.37 12.57 10.23
C THR A 88 -15.07 13.04 9.56
N PRO A 89 -14.05 13.48 10.35
CA PRO A 89 -12.81 13.98 9.78
C PRO A 89 -12.08 12.88 8.99
N THR A 90 -11.47 13.27 7.88
CA THR A 90 -10.59 12.36 7.14
C THR A 90 -9.36 12.04 8.00
N PRO A 91 -9.00 10.75 8.20
CA PRO A 91 -7.77 10.39 8.90
C PRO A 91 -6.55 11.01 8.22
N PRO A 92 -5.48 11.36 8.96
CA PRO A 92 -4.24 11.84 8.35
C PRO A 92 -3.50 10.72 7.60
N GLY A 93 -2.55 11.07 6.74
CA GLY A 93 -1.68 10.12 6.04
C GLY A 93 -2.34 9.42 4.84
N GLN A 94 -3.29 10.07 4.17
CA GLN A 94 -3.97 9.55 3.01
C GLN A 94 -3.15 9.66 1.72
N ASN A 95 -2.03 10.37 1.70
CA ASN A 95 -1.24 10.56 0.48
C ASN A 95 -0.72 9.24 -0.11
N ALA A 96 -0.31 8.27 0.71
CA ALA A 96 0.03 6.94 0.20
C ALA A 96 -1.16 6.26 -0.49
N ARG A 97 -2.36 6.38 0.08
CA ARG A 97 -3.61 5.86 -0.50
C ARG A 97 -3.95 6.57 -1.81
N ARG A 98 -3.87 7.90 -1.87
CA ARG A 98 -4.08 8.67 -3.10
C ARG A 98 -3.11 8.26 -4.20
N PHE A 99 -1.83 8.03 -3.86
CA PHE A 99 -0.85 7.57 -4.85
C PHE A 99 -1.20 6.17 -5.40
N VAL A 100 -1.61 5.24 -4.54
CA VAL A 100 -2.08 3.92 -4.97
C VAL A 100 -3.31 4.04 -5.87
N GLU A 101 -4.37 4.70 -5.40
CA GLU A 101 -5.66 4.78 -6.08
C GLU A 101 -5.57 5.53 -7.42
N HIS A 102 -4.87 6.66 -7.45
CA HIS A 102 -4.85 7.52 -8.64
C HIS A 102 -3.77 7.12 -9.66
N TYR A 103 -2.70 6.43 -9.24
CA TYR A 103 -1.57 6.15 -10.13
C TYR A 103 -1.20 4.66 -10.20
N LEU A 104 -1.09 3.92 -9.09
CA LEU A 104 -0.68 2.51 -9.17
C LEU A 104 -1.80 1.58 -9.64
N ALA A 105 -3.05 1.84 -9.24
CA ALA A 105 -4.24 1.11 -9.66
C ALA A 105 -4.72 1.45 -11.09
N VAL A 106 -4.00 2.33 -11.80
CA VAL A 106 -4.30 2.74 -13.18
C VAL A 106 -3.13 2.36 -14.08
N PRO A 107 -3.32 1.61 -15.20
CA PRO A 107 -2.25 1.32 -16.14
C PRO A 107 -1.62 2.59 -16.71
N GLN A 108 -0.31 2.76 -16.56
CA GLN A 108 0.38 3.99 -16.98
C GLN A 108 0.91 3.94 -18.42
N ALA A 109 0.99 2.75 -19.03
CA ALA A 109 1.40 2.57 -20.41
C ALA A 109 0.72 1.32 -21.04
N PRO A 110 0.65 1.23 -22.39
CA PRO A 110 0.10 0.07 -23.07
C PRO A 110 0.76 -1.25 -22.64
N GLY A 111 -0.06 -2.23 -22.28
CA GLY A 111 0.40 -3.55 -21.85
C GLY A 111 0.92 -3.63 -20.41
N LEU A 112 0.81 -2.55 -19.62
CA LEU A 112 1.01 -2.62 -18.18
C LEU A 112 -0.32 -2.92 -17.47
N GLU A 113 -0.22 -3.64 -16.36
CA GLU A 113 -1.36 -3.97 -15.52
C GLU A 113 -1.36 -3.12 -14.24
N PRO A 114 -2.53 -2.82 -13.67
CA PRO A 114 -2.65 -2.15 -12.38
C PRO A 114 -1.85 -2.88 -11.28
N LEU A 115 -1.41 -2.11 -10.30
CA LEU A 115 -0.83 -2.59 -9.06
C LEU A 115 -1.75 -2.20 -7.90
N GLU A 116 -2.31 -3.22 -7.26
CA GLU A 116 -3.05 -3.08 -6.02
C GLU A 116 -2.07 -3.17 -4.85
N PHE A 117 -2.15 -2.21 -3.93
CA PHE A 117 -1.40 -2.21 -2.68
C PHE A 117 -2.33 -1.94 -1.51
N THR A 118 -1.99 -2.49 -0.35
CA THR A 118 -2.51 -1.97 0.92
C THR A 118 -1.57 -0.86 1.38
N PRO A 119 -1.95 0.43 1.22
CA PRO A 119 -1.09 1.53 1.61
C PRO A 119 -1.00 1.63 3.14
N PHE A 120 0.18 1.99 3.63
CA PHE A 120 0.39 2.37 5.01
C PHE A 120 1.25 3.63 5.06
N MET A 121 0.82 4.62 5.84
CA MET A 121 1.56 5.84 6.08
C MET A 121 1.44 6.23 7.55
N ALA A 122 2.57 6.20 8.24
CA ALA A 122 2.66 6.64 9.63
C ALA A 122 2.93 8.15 9.71
N ALA A 123 2.61 8.74 10.86
CA ALA A 123 3.01 10.11 11.17
C ALA A 123 4.54 10.24 11.06
N THR A 124 4.96 11.36 10.47
CA THR A 124 6.37 11.72 10.34
C THR A 124 6.85 12.48 11.57
N ASN A 125 8.16 12.45 11.82
CA ASN A 125 8.82 13.23 12.87
C ASN A 125 9.29 14.62 12.40
N THR A 126 9.01 15.00 11.15
CA THR A 126 9.46 16.28 10.55
C THR A 126 8.35 16.90 9.70
N GLY A 127 8.31 18.24 9.59
CA GLY A 127 7.32 18.93 8.74
C GLY A 127 5.94 19.10 9.37
N MET A 128 5.79 18.75 10.64
CA MET A 128 4.64 19.12 11.47
C MET A 128 4.80 20.56 11.97
N PRO A 129 3.77 21.43 11.89
CA PRO A 129 3.78 22.71 12.57
C PRO A 129 4.10 22.53 14.05
N SER A 130 4.94 23.41 14.59
CA SER A 130 5.34 23.31 15.99
C SER A 130 4.20 23.70 16.95
N GLY A 131 3.22 24.46 16.44
CA GLY A 131 2.19 25.12 17.24
C GLY A 131 2.68 26.42 17.89
N TYR A 132 3.90 26.87 17.56
CA TYR A 132 4.52 28.07 18.10
C TYR A 132 4.97 29.03 16.99
N ASP A 133 4.90 30.32 17.29
CA ASP A 133 5.53 31.38 16.50
C ASP A 133 7.03 31.42 16.82
N LEU A 134 7.81 30.61 16.10
CA LEU A 134 9.25 30.43 16.37
C LEU A 134 10.10 31.62 15.94
N ASP A 135 9.61 32.46 15.00
CA ASP A 135 10.32 33.62 14.47
C ASP A 135 9.79 34.97 14.99
N ARG A 136 8.75 34.94 15.82
CA ARG A 136 8.09 36.11 16.43
C ARG A 136 7.43 37.02 15.40
N SER A 137 6.94 36.46 14.30
CA SER A 137 6.20 37.19 13.27
C SER A 137 4.78 37.57 13.71
N GLY A 138 4.25 36.93 14.74
CA GLY A 138 2.86 37.02 15.19
C GLY A 138 1.97 35.91 14.63
N GLU A 139 2.51 35.01 13.80
CA GLU A 139 1.79 33.89 13.20
C GLU A 139 2.41 32.55 13.63
N ILE A 140 1.58 31.52 13.82
CA ILE A 140 2.07 30.16 14.10
C ILE A 140 2.58 29.54 12.80
N VAL A 141 3.78 28.95 12.85
CA VAL A 141 4.40 28.19 11.75
C VAL A 141 4.54 26.69 12.03
#